data_AF-A0A2A2GX90-F1
#
_entry.id   AF-A0A2A2GX90-F1
#
_cell.length_a   1.000
_cell.length_b   1.000
_cell.length_c   1.000
_cell.angle_alpha   90.00
_cell.angle_beta   90.00
_cell.angle_gamma   90.00
#
_symmetry.space_group_name_H-M   'P 1'
#
loop_
_entity.id
_entity.type
_entity.pdbx_description
1 polymer ?
#
loop_
_entity_poly.entity_id
_entity_poly.type
_entity_poly.pdbx_seq_one_letter_code
_entity_poly.pdbx_strand_id
1 'polypeptide(L)' 'HKISFESLTEEDAEDFKVRAKQSSDADERRKMARRYTYMKQAIPVKNNLDKTYALLIGE' A
#
# COMPACT_ATOMS: atom_id res chain seq x y z
N HIS A 1 0.50 -9.70 -13.20
CA HIS A 1 1.46 -8.70 -12.66
C HIS A 1 1.84 -9.09 -11.24
N LYS A 2 3.14 -9.14 -10.94
CA LYS A 2 3.66 -9.33 -9.58
C LYS A 2 3.98 -7.93 -9.03
N ILE A 3 3.43 -7.57 -7.88
CA ILE A 3 3.73 -6.33 -7.15
C ILE A 3 4.43 -6.76 -5.88
N SER A 4 5.56 -6.15 -5.53
CA SER A 4 6.27 -6.49 -4.29
C SER A 4 5.60 -5.87 -3.07
N PHE A 5 5.90 -6.40 -1.90
CA PHE A 5 5.38 -5.88 -0.64
C PHE A 5 5.90 -4.47 -0.35
N GLU A 6 7.16 -4.21 -0.70
CA GLU A 6 7.82 -2.91 -0.59
C GLU A 6 7.07 -1.86 -1.41
N SER A 7 6.75 -2.14 -2.68
CA SER A 7 5.99 -1.21 -3.53
C SER A 7 4.55 -0.94 -3.07
N LEU A 8 3.98 -1.82 -2.23
CA LEU A 8 2.65 -1.63 -1.64
C LEU A 8 2.69 -0.79 -0.36
N THR A 9 3.87 -0.60 0.22
CA THR A 9 4.05 0.03 1.53
C THR A 9 4.96 1.27 1.52
N GLU A 10 5.51 1.61 0.35
CA GLU A 10 6.36 2.76 0.09
C GLU A 10 5.63 4.11 0.23
N GLU A 11 4.33 4.14 -0.03
CA GLU A 11 3.51 5.35 0.03
C GLU A 11 2.21 5.11 0.81
N ASP A 12 1.62 6.20 1.30
CA ASP A 12 0.34 6.15 1.99
C ASP A 12 -0.81 5.75 1.03
N ALA A 13 -1.68 4.85 1.49
CA ALA A 13 -2.77 4.34 0.67
C ALA A 13 -3.85 5.37 0.37
N GLU A 14 -4.13 6.30 1.29
CA GLU A 14 -5.13 7.34 1.05
C GLU A 14 -4.60 8.41 0.09
N ASP A 15 -3.32 8.78 0.19
CA ASP A 15 -2.67 9.64 -0.80
C ASP A 15 -2.66 9.00 -2.20
N PHE A 16 -2.33 7.71 -2.28
CA PHE A 16 -2.43 6.94 -3.52
C PHE A 16 -3.85 6.96 -4.11
N LYS A 17 -4.88 6.78 -3.28
CA LYS A 17 -6.28 6.81 -3.71
C LYS A 17 -6.70 8.17 -4.24
N VAL A 18 -6.26 9.27 -3.64
CA VAL A 18 -6.55 10.62 -4.14
C VAL A 18 -5.99 10.78 -5.56
N ARG A 19 -4.74 10.38 -5.79
CA ARG A 19 -4.12 10.40 -7.13
C ARG A 19 -4.82 9.46 -8.11
N ALA A 20 -5.19 8.26 -7.66
CA ALA A 20 -5.89 7.29 -8.49
C ALA A 20 -7.25 7.79 -9.01
N LYS A 21 -7.95 8.60 -8.21
CA LYS A 21 -9.23 9.22 -8.60
C LYS A 21 -9.10 10.32 -9.64
N GLN A 22 -7.91 10.90 -9.82
CA GLN A 22 -7.65 11.93 -10.82
C GLN A 22 -7.50 11.34 -12.24
N SER A 23 -7.34 10.01 -12.37
CA SER A 23 -7.24 9.36 -13.67
C SER A 23 -8.58 9.34 -14.42
N SER A 24 -8.58 9.88 -15.65
CA SER A 24 -9.71 9.85 -16.57
C SER A 24 -9.83 8.52 -17.34
N ASP A 25 -8.75 7.74 -17.42
CA ASP A 25 -8.73 6.41 -18.06
C ASP A 25 -9.37 5.35 -17.16
N ALA A 26 -10.38 4.66 -17.70
CA ALA A 26 -11.13 3.64 -16.98
C ALA A 26 -10.32 2.38 -16.65
N ASP A 27 -9.40 1.96 -17.53
CA ASP A 27 -8.58 0.76 -17.31
C ASP A 27 -7.48 1.03 -16.31
N GLU A 28 -6.85 2.21 -16.37
CA GLU A 28 -5.91 2.65 -15.35
C GLU A 28 -6.58 2.81 -13.99
N ARG A 29 -7.80 3.37 -13.94
CA ARG A 29 -8.58 3.46 -12.69
C ARG A 29 -8.84 2.08 -12.08
N ARG A 30 -9.17 1.06 -12.89
CA ARG A 30 -9.34 -0.32 -12.40
C ARG A 30 -8.04 -0.93 -11.87
N LYS A 31 -6.91 -0.69 -12.56
CA LYS A 31 -5.58 -1.15 -12.10
C LYS A 31 -5.21 -0.50 -10.77
N MET A 32 -5.39 0.81 -10.65
CA MET A 32 -5.12 1.56 -9.43
C MET A 32 -6.05 1.12 -8.29
N ALA A 33 -7.34 0.89 -8.54
CA ALA A 33 -8.27 0.37 -7.53
C ALA A 33 -7.81 -0.98 -6.96
N ARG A 34 -7.35 -1.91 -7.80
CA ARG A 34 -6.79 -3.19 -7.35
C ARG A 34 -5.53 -2.99 -6.51
N ARG A 35 -4.61 -2.10 -6.94
CA ARG A 35 -3.40 -1.78 -6.17
C ARG A 35 -3.77 -1.23 -4.79
N TYR A 36 -4.71 -0.29 -4.71
CA TYR A 36 -5.19 0.26 -3.43
C TYR A 36 -5.74 -0.81 -2.48
N THR A 37 -6.49 -1.80 -3.00
CA THR A 37 -6.95 -2.95 -2.20
C THR A 37 -5.77 -3.71 -1.60
N TYR A 38 -4.73 -4.01 -2.39
CA TYR A 38 -3.54 -4.70 -1.89
C TYR A 38 -2.74 -3.86 -0.89
N MET A 39 -2.63 -2.54 -1.09
CA MET A 39 -1.98 -1.64 -0.12
C MET A 39 -2.66 -1.69 1.24
N LYS A 40 -4.01 -1.64 1.27
CA LYS A 40 -4.78 -1.74 2.52
C LYS A 40 -4.57 -3.06 3.27
N GLN A 41 -4.29 -4.13 2.55
CA GLN A 41 -3.96 -5.42 3.16
C GLN A 41 -2.51 -5.47 3.65
N ALA A 42 -1.58 -4.83 2.94
CA ALA A 42 -0.16 -4.81 3.26
C ALA A 42 0.19 -3.91 4.45
N ILE A 43 -0.47 -2.75 4.59
CA ILE A 43 -0.17 -1.76 5.64
C ILE A 43 -0.27 -2.34 7.06
N PRO A 44 -1.34 -3.05 7.47
CA PRO A 44 -1.41 -3.66 8.80
C PRO A 44 -0.29 -4.68 9.05
N VAL A 45 0.10 -5.43 8.01
CA VAL A 45 1.22 -6.39 8.10
C VAL A 45 2.52 -5.65 8.36
N LYS A 46 2.80 -4.58 7.59
CA LYS A 46 3.99 -3.74 7.81
C LYS A 46 4.01 -3.16 9.22
N ASN A 47 2.91 -2.56 9.67
CA ASN A 47 2.83 -1.99 11.01
C ASN A 47 3.11 -3.01 12.11
N ASN A 48 2.64 -4.25 11.95
CA ASN A 48 2.92 -5.32 12.91
C ASN A 48 4.38 -5.77 12.87
N LEU A 49 4.98 -5.87 11.68
CA LEU A 49 6.40 -6.19 11.52
C LEU A 49 7.28 -5.11 12.15
N ASP A 50 7.00 -3.84 11.86
CA ASP A 50 7.75 -2.69 12.39
C ASP A 50 7.64 -2.65 13.93
N LYS A 51 6.45 -2.87 14.50
CA LYS A 51 6.26 -2.98 15.96
C LYS A 51 7.01 -4.14 16.58
N THR A 52 6.95 -5.32 15.94
CA THR A 52 7.65 -6.51 16.45
C THR A 52 9.16 -6.32 16.40
N TYR A 53 9.64 -5.70 15.32
CA TYR A 53 11.04 -5.34 15.19
C TYR A 53 11.49 -4.39 16.31
N ALA A 54 10.77 -3.29 16.54
CA ALA A 54 11.04 -2.36 17.64
C ALA A 54 11.14 -3.05 19.01
N LEU A 55 10.17 -3.93 19.32
CA LEU A 55 10.17 -4.74 20.55
C LEU A 55 11.40 -5.66 20.67
N LEU A 56 11.87 -6.22 19.56
CA LEU A 56 13.02 -7.13 19.55
C LEU A 56 14.36 -6.38 19.70
N ILE A 57 14.45 -5.16 19.17
CA ILE A 57 15.68 -4.35 19.24
C ILE A 57 15.76 -3.47 20.49
N GLY A 58 14.67 -3.34 21.25
CA GLY A 58 14.62 -2.56 22.48
C GLY A 58 14.50 -1.05 22.27
N GLU A 59 13.88 -0.63 21.18
CA GLU A 59 13.39 0.76 20.99
C GLU A 59 12.07 1.00 21.72
#